data_AF-A0A7S8EYG0-F1
#
_entry.id   AF-A0A7S8EYG0-F1
#
_cell.length_a   1.000
_cell.length_b   1.000
_cell.length_c   1.000
_cell.angle_alpha   90.00
_cell.angle_beta   90.00
_cell.angle_gamma   90.00
#
_symmetry.space_group_name_H-M   'P 1'
#
loop_
_entity.id
_entity.type
_entity.pdbx_description
1 polymer ?
#
loop_
_entity_poly.entity_id
_entity_poly.type
_entity_poly.pdbx_seq_one_letter_code
_entity_poly.pdbx_strand_id
1 'polypeptide(L)' 'MGYKSIVLNLGIDGMVAPVIKLGVDLAQRFDARLIGLEWIFSGATRSLLENDRLNRVMSN' A
#
# COMPACT_ATOMS: atom_id res chain seq x y z
N MET A 1 -25.32 14.87 -1.87
CA MET A 1 -24.46 14.28 -0.81
C MET A 1 -23.19 13.79 -1.50
N GLY A 2 -22.05 14.42 -1.24
CA GLY A 2 -20.76 14.08 -1.86
C GLY A 2 -19.81 13.40 -0.86
N TYR A 3 -18.86 12.62 -1.36
CA TYR A 3 -17.83 12.00 -0.54
C TYR A 3 -16.83 13.06 -0.09
N LYS A 4 -16.62 13.19 1.22
CA LYS A 4 -15.72 14.22 1.78
C LYS A 4 -14.24 13.82 1.73
N SER A 5 -13.95 12.52 1.76
CA SER A 5 -12.58 11.99 1.85
C SER A 5 -12.51 10.58 1.29
N ILE A 6 -11.41 10.26 0.61
CA ILE A 6 -11.12 8.95 0.02
C ILE A 6 -9.78 8.48 0.58
N VAL A 7 -9.79 7.31 1.23
CA VAL A 7 -8.60 6.72 1.85
C VAL A 7 -8.09 5.61 0.95
N LEU A 8 -6.82 5.69 0.57
CA LEU A 8 -6.13 4.65 -0.19
C LEU A 8 -5.06 3.98 0.66
N ASN A 9 -5.19 2.67 0.83
CA ASN A 9 -4.17 1.81 1.42
C ASN A 9 -3.22 1.34 0.30
N LEU A 10 -1.99 1.84 0.32
CA LEU A 10 -0.97 1.50 -0.66
C LEU A 10 -0.05 0.44 -0.05
N GLY A 11 -0.19 -0.80 -0.54
CA GLY A 11 0.72 -1.89 -0.23
C GLY A 11 2.02 -1.77 -1.02
N ILE A 12 3.11 -2.33 -0.46
CA ILE A 12 4.47 -2.21 -1.01
C ILE A 12 4.78 -3.25 -2.10
N ASP A 13 3.86 -4.19 -2.34
CA ASP A 13 4.11 -5.40 -3.14
C ASP A 13 3.98 -5.19 -4.66
N GLY A 14 3.34 -4.12 -5.13
CA GLY A 14 3.20 -3.92 -6.56
C GLY A 14 2.17 -2.87 -6.97
N MET A 15 2.52 -2.15 -8.03
CA MET A 15 1.67 -1.21 -8.78
C MET A 15 1.07 -0.07 -7.95
N VAL A 16 1.92 0.62 -7.18
CA VAL A 16 1.59 1.88 -6.46
C VAL A 16 1.10 2.98 -7.43
N ALA A 17 1.75 3.13 -8.58
CA ALA A 17 1.46 4.21 -9.53
C ALA A 17 0.03 4.20 -10.10
N PRO A 18 -0.51 3.09 -10.65
CA PRO A 18 -1.88 3.07 -11.16
C PRO A 18 -2.94 3.17 -10.07
N VAL A 19 -2.67 2.66 -8.87
CA VAL A 19 -3.59 2.73 -7.72
C VAL A 19 -3.70 4.16 -7.20
N ILE A 20 -2.59 4.89 -7.12
CA ILE A 20 -2.59 6.33 -6.83
C ILE A 20 -3.37 7.09 -7.90
N LYS A 21 -3.14 6.80 -9.18
CA LYS A 21 -3.84 7.49 -10.28
C LYS A 21 -5.35 7.33 -10.19
N LEU A 22 -5.84 6.12 -9.95
CA LEU A 22 -7.27 5.86 -9.73
C LEU A 22 -7.83 6.64 -8.53
N GLY A 23 -7.05 6.73 -7.45
CA GLY A 23 -7.38 7.54 -6.28
C GLY A 23 -7.50 9.02 -6.56
N VAL A 24 -6.56 9.56 -7.33
CA VAL A 24 -6.54 10.97 -7.75
C VAL A 24 -7.75 11.28 -8.64
N ASP A 25 -8.03 10.44 -9.64
CA ASP A 25 -9.20 10.59 -10.51
C ASP A 25 -10.52 10.57 -9.71
N LEU A 26 -10.64 9.65 -8.74
CA LEU A 26 -11.82 9.58 -7.87
C LEU A 26 -11.94 10.82 -6.98
N ALA A 27 -10.84 11.25 -6.36
CA ALA A 27 -10.81 12.41 -5.49
C ALA A 27 -11.18 13.69 -6.24
N GLN A 28 -10.65 13.88 -7.45
CA GLN A 28 -11.04 15.00 -8.33
C GLN A 28 -12.51 14.94 -8.72
N ARG A 29 -13.03 13.76 -9.05
CA ARG A 29 -14.44 13.63 -9.49
C ARG A 29 -15.44 13.92 -8.38
N PHE A 30 -15.06 13.67 -7.13
CA PHE A 30 -15.93 13.85 -5.96
C PHE A 30 -15.61 15.11 -5.14
N ASP A 31 -14.68 15.96 -5.58
CA ASP A 31 -14.14 17.10 -4.80
C ASP A 31 -13.70 16.66 -3.39
N ALA A 32 -13.17 15.43 -3.30
CA ALA A 32 -12.86 14.75 -2.06
C ALA A 32 -11.37 14.85 -1.75
N ARG A 33 -11.01 14.88 -0.46
CA ARG A 33 -9.60 14.82 -0.06
C ARG A 33 -9.05 13.41 -0.23
N LEU A 34 -7.95 13.27 -0.97
CA LEU A 34 -7.21 12.02 -1.09
C LEU A 34 -6.22 11.88 0.07
N ILE A 35 -6.30 10.80 0.84
CA ILE A 35 -5.35 10.47 1.90
C ILE A 35 -4.70 9.13 1.56
N GLY A 36 -3.40 9.18 1.24
CA GLY A 36 -2.59 7.98 1.01
C GLY A 36 -1.96 7.50 2.30
N LEU A 37 -2.19 6.24 2.67
CA LEU A 37 -1.52 5.57 3.78
C LEU A 37 -0.61 4.49 3.21
N GLU A 38 0.70 4.76 3.24
CA GLU A 38 1.73 3.78 2.90
C GLU A 38 2.16 3.04 4.16
N TRP A 39 1.81 1.76 4.24
CA TRP A 39 2.18 0.91 5.37
C TRP A 39 3.58 0.33 5.15
N ILE A 40 4.63 1.13 5.36
CA ILE A 40 6.05 0.69 5.32
C ILE A 40 6.33 -0.48 6.28
N PHE A 41 5.52 -0.62 7.34
CA PHE A 41 5.67 -1.69 8.33
C PHE A 41 5.45 -3.10 7.78
N SER A 42 4.63 -3.27 6.73
CA SER A 42 4.31 -4.60 6.17
C SER A 42 5.48 -5.22 5.39
N GLY A 43 6.22 -4.43 4.61
CA GLY A 43 7.37 -4.92 3.84
C GLY A 43 8.59 -5.25 4.69
N ALA A 44 8.83 -4.51 5.78
CA ALA A 44 9.88 -4.87 6.73
C ALA A 44 9.59 -6.21 7.42
N THR A 45 8.31 -6.46 7.75
CA THR A 45 7.89 -7.72 8.39
C THR A 45 7.96 -8.92 7.42
N ARG A 46 7.62 -8.73 6.14
CA ARG A 46 7.82 -9.76 5.10
C ARG A 46 9.30 -10.04 4.86
N SER A 47 10.14 -9.01 4.78
CA SER A 47 11.58 -9.17 4.54
C SER A 47 12.28 -9.89 5.70
N LEU A 48 11.87 -9.63 6.95
CA LEU A 48 12.34 -10.39 8.10
C LEU A 48 11.81 -11.83 8.11
N LEU A 49 10.51 -12.05 7.81
CA LEU A 49 9.93 -13.39 7.73
C LEU A 49 10.53 -14.23 6.59
N GLU A 50 10.85 -13.61 5.46
CA GLU A 50 11.47 -14.26 4.31
C GLU A 50 12.93 -14.58 4.58
N ASN A 51 13.70 -13.67 5.18
CA ASN A 51 15.05 -13.98 5.65
C ASN A 51 15.08 -15.08 6.70
N ASP A 52 14.15 -15.07 7.67
CA ASP A 52 14.06 -16.10 8.72
C ASP A 52 13.70 -17.47 8.13
N ARG A 53 12.77 -17.51 7.14
CA ARG A 53 12.45 -18.73 6.38
C ARG A 53 13.61 -19.23 5.52
N LEU A 54 14.33 -18.34 4.82
CA LEU A 54 15.49 -18.71 4.01
C LEU A 54 16.63 -19.24 4.90
N ASN A 55 16.89 -18.59 6.03
CA ASN A 55 17.86 -19.02 7.02
C ASN A 55 17.53 -20.41 7.59
N ARG A 56 16.23 -20.70 7.79
CA ARG A 56 15.76 -22.01 8.26
C ARG A 56 15.93 -23.13 7.22
N VAL A 57 15.85 -22.82 5.93
CA VAL A 57 16.05 -23.81 4.83
C VAL A 57 17.54 -24.05 4.58
N MET A 58 18.39 -23.04 4.69
CA MET A 58 19.84 -23.19 4.52
C MET A 58 20.55 -23.81 5.73
N SER A 59 19.90 -23.83 6.90
CA SER A 59 20.45 -24.43 8.13
C SER A 59 20.19 -25.94 8.27
N ASN A 60 19.71 -26.62 7.22
CA ASN A 60 19.46 -28.08 7.22
C ASN A 60 20.33 -28.83 6.22
#